data_AF-A0A1G6E8K0-F1
#
_entry.id   AF-A0A1G6E8K0-F1
#
_cell.length_a   1.000
_cell.length_b   1.000
_cell.length_c   1.000
_cell.angle_alpha   90.00
_cell.angle_beta   90.00
_cell.angle_gamma   90.00
#
_symmetry.space_group_name_H-M   'P 1'
#
loop_
_entity.id
_entity.type
_entity.pdbx_description
1 polymer ?
#
loop_
_entity_poly.entity_id
_entity_poly.type
_entity_poly.pdbx_seq_one_letter_code
_entity_poly.pdbx_strand_id
1 'polypeptide(L)'
;MVYIKRIIIAIIISCMVAGCGNNSNVEVGNAVNKSNSKKSTDIVDKNNTLDPTTDKQEVINGEQLVDALGIIKCDYSSKFILEGDLKNLLENMAVYYKDFNSDDELDEEAENAFIWCFCQNSWFGFDYLYDAADANGGYITSQQVEYIYYSFSGVYKKFEILGDDKIDVDNPSSGFLYANIKSYESESKGNEIVLNALFELSDGSEEAAGIVLVKNPYSCFDGYSVKSFKAK
;
A
#
# COMPACT_ATOMS: atom_id res chain seq x y z
N MET A 1 10.65 24.54 -31.81
CA MET A 1 11.09 23.15 -31.57
C MET A 1 12.38 23.22 -30.78
N VAL A 2 12.29 23.11 -29.45
CA VAL A 2 13.42 23.17 -28.53
C VAL A 2 13.30 21.95 -27.60
N TYR A 3 14.24 21.03 -27.72
CA TYR A 3 14.37 19.85 -26.86
C TYR A 3 15.09 20.28 -25.57
N ILE A 4 14.41 20.22 -24.43
CA ILE A 4 15.06 20.33 -23.12
C ILE A 4 15.24 18.91 -22.58
N LYS A 5 16.48 18.40 -22.66
CA LYS A 5 16.91 17.19 -21.94
C LYS A 5 16.83 17.47 -20.44
N ARG A 6 15.98 16.76 -19.71
CA ARG A 6 15.96 16.78 -18.25
C ARG A 6 17.04 15.82 -17.73
N ILE A 7 17.97 16.37 -16.96
CA ILE A 7 19.02 15.64 -16.23
C ILE A 7 18.40 15.19 -14.91
N ILE A 8 18.39 13.87 -14.66
CA ILE A 8 18.02 13.30 -13.36
C ILE A 8 19.30 13.29 -12.50
N ILE A 9 19.27 14.00 -11.38
CA ILE A 9 20.33 13.95 -10.36
C ILE A 9 19.91 12.92 -9.31
N ALA A 10 20.58 11.77 -9.29
CA ALA A 10 20.45 10.79 -8.22
C ALA A 10 21.39 11.19 -7.06
N ILE A 11 20.83 11.38 -5.86
CA ILE A 11 21.61 11.59 -4.64
C ILE A 11 21.86 10.21 -4.02
N ILE A 12 23.10 9.73 -4.13
CA ILE A 12 23.57 8.51 -3.45
C ILE A 12 24.06 8.92 -2.07
N ILE A 13 23.33 8.53 -1.01
CA ILE A 13 23.83 8.60 0.37
C ILE A 13 24.57 7.30 0.67
N SER A 14 25.89 7.38 0.62
CA SER A 14 26.84 6.34 0.97
C SER A 14 27.08 6.35 2.49
N CYS A 15 26.46 5.44 3.24
CA CYS A 15 26.90 5.14 4.60
C CYS A 15 27.98 4.06 4.55
N MET A 16 29.23 4.49 4.56
CA MET A 16 30.35 3.63 4.95
C MET A 16 30.30 3.40 6.46
N VAL A 17 30.10 2.16 6.89
CA VAL A 17 30.61 1.70 8.18
C VAL A 17 31.58 0.55 7.90
N ALA A 18 32.86 0.89 7.89
CA ALA A 18 33.94 -0.06 8.05
C ALA A 18 34.09 -0.39 9.54
N GLY A 19 34.13 -1.68 9.86
CA GLY A 19 34.42 -2.17 11.21
C GLY A 19 34.64 -3.67 11.19
N CYS A 20 35.87 -4.09 10.91
CA CYS A 20 36.32 -5.47 10.93
C CYS A 20 36.35 -6.05 12.36
N GLY A 21 36.07 -7.36 12.48
CA GLY A 21 37.06 -8.26 13.10
C GLY A 21 36.73 -8.93 14.44
N ASN A 22 36.36 -10.21 14.31
CA ASN A 22 36.78 -11.40 15.08
C ASN A 22 36.19 -11.78 16.46
N ASN A 23 35.75 -13.04 16.45
CA ASN A 23 35.42 -13.97 17.53
C ASN A 23 36.45 -14.02 18.66
N SER A 24 35.98 -14.20 19.90
CA SER A 24 36.37 -15.33 20.75
C SER A 24 35.34 -15.55 21.86
N ASN A 25 35.32 -16.80 22.30
CA ASN A 25 34.35 -17.47 23.13
C ASN A 25 34.80 -17.40 24.61
N VAL A 26 33.87 -17.66 25.55
CA VAL A 26 34.08 -18.21 26.92
C VAL A 26 34.10 -17.26 28.16
N GLU A 27 33.26 -17.68 29.12
CA GLU A 27 33.27 -17.55 30.60
C GLU A 27 32.60 -16.38 31.36
N VAL A 28 31.38 -16.71 31.84
CA VAL A 28 30.88 -16.67 33.24
C VAL A 28 31.74 -15.94 34.29
N GLY A 29 31.13 -15.00 35.03
CA GLY A 29 31.68 -14.55 36.31
C GLY A 29 31.05 -13.30 36.94
N ASN A 30 30.07 -13.54 37.82
CA ASN A 30 29.63 -12.79 39.01
C ASN A 30 29.79 -11.25 39.14
N ALA A 31 28.65 -10.65 39.48
CA ALA A 31 28.47 -9.34 40.08
C ALA A 31 29.24 -9.14 41.40
N VAL A 32 29.81 -7.93 41.60
CA VAL A 32 29.90 -7.26 42.92
C VAL A 32 29.87 -5.73 42.75
N ASN A 33 28.98 -5.13 43.53
CA ASN A 33 28.78 -3.71 43.83
C ASN A 33 30.06 -2.90 44.14
N LYS A 34 30.05 -1.61 43.76
CA LYS A 34 30.60 -0.55 44.61
C LYS A 34 29.85 0.77 44.48
N SER A 35 29.19 1.11 45.58
CA SER A 35 28.62 2.40 45.96
C SER A 35 29.66 3.53 46.05
N ASN A 36 29.34 4.76 45.59
CA ASN A 36 28.87 5.87 46.45
C ASN A 36 29.06 7.29 45.84
N SER A 37 28.03 8.09 46.07
CA SER A 37 27.97 9.53 46.41
C SER A 37 28.30 10.65 45.40
N LYS A 38 27.21 11.35 45.01
CA LYS A 38 26.92 12.79 45.14
C LYS A 38 28.05 13.81 44.88
N LYS A 39 27.82 14.71 43.91
CA LYS A 39 27.59 16.15 44.18
C LYS A 39 26.94 16.88 43.00
N SER A 40 25.98 17.73 43.36
CA SER A 40 25.25 18.69 42.52
C SER A 40 26.10 19.93 42.22
N THR A 41 25.92 20.49 41.03
CA THR A 41 26.01 21.93 40.76
C THR A 41 25.16 22.25 39.53
N ASP A 42 24.15 23.09 39.73
CA ASP A 42 23.37 23.76 38.71
C ASP A 42 24.26 24.71 37.89
N ILE A 43 24.19 24.62 36.56
CA ILE A 43 24.37 25.77 35.66
C ILE A 43 23.31 25.64 34.56
N VAL A 44 22.38 26.59 34.61
CA VAL A 44 21.43 26.92 33.54
C VAL A 44 22.22 27.50 32.38
N ASP A 45 22.09 26.92 31.18
CA ASP A 45 22.18 27.70 29.96
C ASP A 45 21.27 27.15 28.87
N LYS A 46 20.41 28.04 28.40
CA LYS A 46 19.41 27.86 27.36
C LYS A 46 20.10 27.50 26.06
N ASN A 47 19.71 26.39 25.44
CA ASN A 47 19.73 26.27 23.98
C ASN A 47 18.56 25.39 23.55
N ASN A 48 17.75 25.97 22.66
CA ASN A 48 16.49 25.47 22.14
C ASN A 48 16.52 23.96 21.83
N THR A 49 15.75 23.21 22.60
CA THR A 49 15.23 21.92 22.15
C THR A 49 14.21 22.21 21.06
N LEU A 50 14.58 21.92 19.81
CA LEU A 50 13.62 21.70 18.75
C LEU A 50 12.72 20.54 19.21
N ASP A 51 11.49 20.89 19.54
CA ASP A 51 10.39 19.97 19.77
C ASP A 51 10.11 19.22 18.46
N PRO A 52 10.28 17.89 18.38
CA PRO A 52 9.87 17.11 17.23
C PRO A 52 8.45 16.57 17.45
N THR A 53 7.52 17.38 17.97
CA THR A 53 6.10 17.12 17.75
C THR A 53 5.74 17.64 16.37
N THR A 54 6.09 16.86 15.35
CA THR A 54 5.31 16.92 14.10
C THR A 54 3.91 16.49 14.49
N ASP A 55 3.00 17.46 14.65
CA ASP A 55 1.56 17.17 14.78
C ASP A 55 1.20 16.21 13.64
N LYS A 56 0.86 14.97 13.97
CA LYS A 56 0.26 14.03 13.02
C LYS A 56 -1.04 14.70 12.57
N GLN A 57 -1.01 15.36 11.42
CA GLN A 57 -2.18 16.02 10.87
C GLN A 57 -3.18 14.92 10.53
N GLU A 58 -4.33 14.94 11.21
CA GLU A 58 -5.41 13.99 10.96
C GLU A 58 -5.85 14.12 9.49
N VAL A 59 -5.72 13.04 8.74
CA VAL A 59 -6.15 12.97 7.35
C VAL A 59 -7.66 12.77 7.37
N ILE A 60 -8.40 13.69 6.76
CA ILE A 60 -9.88 13.67 6.79
C ILE A 60 -10.51 13.29 5.43
N ASN A 61 -9.71 13.16 4.36
CA ASN A 61 -10.18 12.69 3.05
C ASN A 61 -9.04 12.13 2.16
N GLY A 62 -9.42 11.55 1.02
CA GLY A 62 -8.48 10.93 0.08
C GLY A 62 -7.52 11.90 -0.61
N GLU A 63 -7.90 13.16 -0.85
CA GLU A 63 -6.98 14.15 -1.47
C GLU A 63 -5.83 14.49 -0.52
N GLN A 64 -6.14 14.72 0.76
CA GLN A 64 -5.12 14.97 1.78
C GLN A 64 -4.24 13.74 2.01
N LEU A 65 -4.81 12.53 1.92
CA LEU A 65 -4.05 11.29 2.04
C LEU A 65 -3.01 11.17 0.92
N VAL A 66 -3.45 11.38 -0.31
CA VAL A 66 -2.62 11.37 -1.52
C VAL A 66 -1.48 12.38 -1.42
N ASP A 67 -1.77 13.60 -0.97
CA ASP A 67 -0.75 14.64 -0.78
C ASP A 67 0.24 14.27 0.34
N ALA A 68 -0.24 13.73 1.47
CA ALA A 68 0.58 13.32 2.59
C ALA A 68 1.54 12.17 2.23
N LEU A 69 1.10 11.25 1.36
CA LEU A 69 1.90 10.13 0.87
C LEU A 69 2.75 10.48 -0.38
N GLY A 70 2.62 11.70 -0.91
CA GLY A 70 3.40 12.15 -2.07
C GLY A 70 3.04 11.43 -3.38
N ILE A 71 1.79 10.99 -3.52
CA ILE A 71 1.33 10.22 -4.68
C ILE A 71 1.21 11.12 -5.91
N ILE A 72 1.75 10.65 -7.03
CA ILE A 72 1.78 11.39 -8.29
C ILE A 72 0.66 10.90 -9.20
N LYS A 73 0.09 11.80 -9.99
CA LYS A 73 -0.96 11.47 -10.95
C LYS A 73 -0.46 10.54 -12.05
N CYS A 74 -1.29 9.56 -12.40
CA CYS A 74 -1.20 8.77 -13.61
C CYS A 74 -1.61 9.60 -14.83
N ASP A 75 -0.84 9.47 -15.91
CA ASP A 75 -1.16 10.02 -17.22
C ASP A 75 -1.87 8.98 -18.08
N TYR A 76 -3.12 9.27 -18.46
CA TYR A 76 -3.89 8.36 -19.29
C TYR A 76 -3.45 8.39 -20.75
N SER A 77 -3.35 7.20 -21.35
CA SER A 77 -3.26 7.06 -22.80
C SER A 77 -4.60 7.40 -23.47
N SER A 78 -4.59 7.57 -24.80
CA SER A 78 -5.80 7.90 -25.57
C SER A 78 -6.81 6.76 -25.66
N LYS A 79 -6.41 5.53 -25.32
CA LYS A 79 -7.25 4.33 -25.42
C LYS A 79 -7.07 3.49 -24.16
N PHE A 80 -8.16 3.11 -23.52
CA PHE A 80 -8.13 2.18 -22.40
C PHE A 80 -7.49 0.83 -22.80
N ILE A 81 -6.58 0.35 -21.97
CA ILE A 81 -5.94 -0.97 -22.06
C ILE A 81 -5.95 -1.53 -20.64
N LEU A 82 -6.42 -2.77 -20.49
CA LEU A 82 -6.36 -3.49 -19.22
C LEU A 82 -5.02 -4.24 -19.12
N GLU A 83 -4.11 -3.69 -18.34
CA GLU A 83 -2.77 -4.21 -18.09
C GLU A 83 -2.33 -3.91 -16.66
N GLY A 84 -1.08 -4.22 -16.30
CA GLY A 84 -0.46 -3.78 -15.05
C GLY A 84 -1.19 -4.22 -13.78
N ASP A 85 -1.12 -3.33 -12.79
CA ASP A 85 -1.68 -3.54 -11.46
C ASP A 85 -3.21 -3.54 -11.48
N LEU A 86 -3.85 -2.85 -12.42
CA LEU A 86 -5.29 -2.92 -12.63
C LEU A 86 -5.73 -4.30 -13.10
N LYS A 87 -4.98 -4.93 -14.02
CA LYS A 87 -5.27 -6.30 -14.45
C LYS A 87 -5.16 -7.27 -13.27
N ASN A 88 -4.06 -7.18 -12.52
CA ASN A 88 -3.82 -8.02 -11.35
C ASN A 88 -4.92 -7.82 -10.29
N LEU A 89 -5.35 -6.58 -10.07
CA LEU A 89 -6.44 -6.25 -9.14
C LEU A 89 -7.72 -7.00 -9.53
N LEU A 90 -8.15 -6.90 -10.79
CA LEU A 90 -9.40 -7.52 -11.24
C LEU A 90 -9.33 -9.05 -11.21
N GLU A 91 -8.15 -9.63 -11.48
CA GLU A 91 -7.90 -11.06 -11.32
C GLU A 91 -8.03 -11.48 -9.84
N ASN A 92 -7.46 -10.72 -8.91
CA ASN A 92 -7.61 -10.99 -7.49
C ASN A 92 -9.08 -10.83 -7.02
N MET A 93 -9.80 -9.83 -7.55
CA MET A 93 -11.23 -9.67 -7.26
C MET A 93 -12.05 -10.88 -7.70
N ALA A 94 -11.77 -11.47 -8.86
CA ALA A 94 -12.49 -12.65 -9.34
C ALA A 94 -12.34 -13.87 -8.42
N VAL A 95 -11.29 -13.92 -7.59
CA VAL A 95 -11.11 -14.99 -6.61
C VAL A 95 -11.99 -14.79 -5.37
N TYR A 96 -12.09 -13.55 -4.88
CA TYR A 96 -12.61 -13.27 -3.54
C TYR A 96 -13.95 -12.55 -3.51
N TYR A 97 -14.37 -11.91 -4.61
CA TYR A 97 -15.60 -11.13 -4.68
C TYR A 97 -16.60 -11.76 -5.64
N LYS A 98 -17.85 -11.91 -5.18
CA LYS A 98 -19.00 -12.19 -6.04
C LYS A 98 -19.77 -10.94 -6.42
N ASP A 99 -19.84 -9.98 -5.50
CA ASP A 99 -20.41 -8.66 -5.70
C ASP A 99 -19.58 -7.64 -4.92
N PHE A 100 -19.47 -6.43 -5.45
CA PHE A 100 -18.80 -5.30 -4.82
C PHE A 100 -19.37 -4.00 -5.39
N ASN A 101 -19.59 -3.03 -4.51
CA ASN A 101 -19.92 -1.66 -4.85
C ASN A 101 -19.14 -0.69 -3.93
N SER A 102 -18.51 0.33 -4.52
CA SER A 102 -17.72 1.34 -3.79
C SER A 102 -18.54 2.16 -2.80
N ASP A 103 -19.86 2.26 -3.02
CA ASP A 103 -20.76 3.05 -2.17
C ASP A 103 -21.23 2.26 -0.93
N ASP A 104 -20.95 0.96 -0.85
CA ASP A 104 -21.36 0.13 0.28
C ASP A 104 -20.59 0.52 1.56
N GLU A 105 -21.23 0.32 2.71
CA GLU A 105 -20.57 0.50 4.01
C GLU A 105 -19.46 -0.54 4.20
N LEU A 106 -18.36 -0.12 4.84
CA LEU A 106 -17.24 -1.00 5.14
C LEU A 106 -17.32 -1.28 6.65
N ASP A 107 -17.67 -2.50 7.01
CA ASP A 107 -17.66 -2.96 8.40
C ASP A 107 -16.32 -3.65 8.75
N GLU A 108 -16.14 -4.01 10.01
CA GLU A 108 -14.93 -4.67 10.50
C GLU A 108 -14.61 -5.98 9.77
N GLU A 109 -15.62 -6.75 9.35
CA GLU A 109 -15.43 -7.98 8.60
C GLU A 109 -14.87 -7.67 7.19
N ALA A 110 -15.45 -6.68 6.52
CA ALA A 110 -15.01 -6.22 5.21
C ALA A 110 -13.62 -5.54 5.25
N GLU A 111 -13.28 -4.80 6.31
CA GLU A 111 -11.94 -4.24 6.53
C GLU A 111 -10.90 -5.36 6.63
N ASN A 112 -11.14 -6.36 7.47
CA ASN A 112 -10.25 -7.51 7.63
C ASN A 112 -10.12 -8.29 6.32
N ALA A 113 -11.23 -8.55 5.64
CA ALA A 113 -11.23 -9.25 4.35
C ALA A 113 -10.43 -8.48 3.29
N PHE A 114 -10.53 -7.14 3.27
CA PHE A 114 -9.76 -6.31 2.36
C PHE A 114 -8.24 -6.41 2.60
N ILE A 115 -7.81 -6.26 3.86
CA ILE A 115 -6.39 -6.42 4.24
C ILE A 115 -5.88 -7.80 3.85
N TRP A 116 -6.66 -8.84 4.16
CA TRP A 116 -6.34 -10.22 3.83
C TRP A 116 -6.17 -10.45 2.32
N CYS A 117 -7.08 -9.90 1.52
CA CYS A 117 -7.11 -10.08 0.07
C CYS A 117 -6.05 -9.27 -0.69
N PHE A 118 -5.72 -8.05 -0.22
CA PHE A 118 -4.95 -7.09 -1.00
C PHE A 118 -3.65 -6.64 -0.34
N CYS A 119 -3.51 -6.76 0.99
CA CYS A 119 -2.30 -6.33 1.71
C CYS A 119 -1.47 -7.52 2.22
N GLN A 120 -2.10 -8.67 2.47
CA GLN A 120 -1.47 -9.88 3.02
C GLN A 120 -1.74 -11.11 2.13
N ASN A 121 -1.59 -10.95 0.82
CA ASN A 121 -1.86 -12.01 -0.14
C ASN A 121 -0.57 -12.59 -0.73
N SER A 122 -0.34 -13.90 -0.58
CA SER A 122 0.89 -14.56 -1.06
C SER A 122 1.04 -14.57 -2.58
N TRP A 123 -0.07 -14.47 -3.31
CA TRP A 123 -0.10 -14.71 -4.77
C TRP A 123 -0.45 -13.45 -5.56
N PHE A 124 -0.88 -12.40 -4.87
CA PHE A 124 -1.22 -11.12 -5.45
C PHE A 124 -0.37 -10.02 -4.81
N GLY A 125 0.17 -9.16 -5.66
CA GLY A 125 0.75 -7.89 -5.24
C GLY A 125 0.80 -6.94 -6.42
N PHE A 126 1.17 -5.70 -6.10
CA PHE A 126 1.18 -4.56 -7.01
C PHE A 126 2.29 -3.61 -6.60
N ASP A 127 2.75 -2.77 -7.52
CA ASP A 127 4.02 -2.05 -7.37
C ASP A 127 4.05 -1.21 -6.08
N TYR A 128 2.96 -0.49 -5.80
CA TYR A 128 2.87 0.34 -4.59
C TYR A 128 2.99 -0.46 -3.28
N LEU A 129 2.40 -1.66 -3.19
CA LEU A 129 2.48 -2.49 -1.99
C LEU A 129 3.93 -2.89 -1.71
N TYR A 130 4.65 -3.32 -2.75
CA TYR A 130 6.04 -3.74 -2.64
C TYR A 130 6.95 -2.56 -2.30
N ASP A 131 6.81 -1.43 -3.00
CA ASP A 131 7.60 -0.23 -2.71
C ASP A 131 7.37 0.27 -1.28
N ALA A 132 6.11 0.24 -0.82
CA ALA A 132 5.75 0.64 0.53
C ALA A 132 6.33 -0.32 1.59
N ALA A 133 6.24 -1.63 1.37
CA ALA A 133 6.78 -2.64 2.29
C ALA A 133 8.31 -2.59 2.34
N ASP A 134 8.97 -2.50 1.20
CA ASP A 134 10.45 -2.41 1.08
C ASP A 134 10.98 -1.17 1.81
N ALA A 135 10.31 -0.02 1.66
CA ALA A 135 10.68 1.21 2.34
C ALA A 135 10.52 1.14 3.87
N ASN A 136 9.69 0.22 4.37
CA ASN A 136 9.30 0.14 5.78
C ASN A 136 9.66 -1.21 6.44
N GLY A 137 10.55 -1.99 5.83
CA GLY A 137 11.08 -3.23 6.40
C GLY A 137 10.05 -4.37 6.48
N GLY A 138 9.21 -4.53 5.46
CA GLY A 138 8.17 -5.56 5.37
C GLY A 138 6.79 -5.13 5.89
N TYR A 139 6.65 -3.87 6.32
CA TYR A 139 5.42 -3.36 6.93
C TYR A 139 4.76 -2.25 6.13
N ILE A 140 3.44 -2.10 6.25
CA ILE A 140 2.71 -0.90 5.80
C ILE A 140 1.88 -0.29 6.94
N THR A 141 1.69 1.03 6.90
CA THR A 141 0.92 1.78 7.91
C THR A 141 -0.57 1.78 7.60
N SER A 142 -1.41 2.14 8.58
CA SER A 142 -2.85 2.35 8.38
C SER A 142 -3.16 3.33 7.24
N GLN A 143 -2.45 4.46 7.17
CA GLN A 143 -2.59 5.42 6.06
C GLN A 143 -2.29 4.80 4.68
N GLN A 144 -1.32 3.88 4.60
CA GLN A 144 -1.02 3.19 3.35
C GLN A 144 -2.11 2.18 2.98
N VAL A 145 -2.70 1.49 3.96
CA VAL A 145 -3.88 0.62 3.75
C VAL A 145 -5.08 1.43 3.27
N GLU A 146 -5.37 2.55 3.92
CA GLU A 146 -6.45 3.47 3.53
C GLU A 146 -6.25 4.02 2.11
N TYR A 147 -5.01 4.28 1.72
CA TYR A 147 -4.68 4.71 0.36
C TYR A 147 -4.86 3.59 -0.66
N ILE A 148 -4.48 2.36 -0.32
CA ILE A 148 -4.73 1.18 -1.16
C ILE A 148 -6.24 1.00 -1.33
N TYR A 149 -7.04 1.16 -0.27
CA TYR A 149 -8.50 1.10 -0.36
C TYR A 149 -9.10 2.27 -1.17
N TYR A 150 -8.60 3.49 -1.00
CA TYR A 150 -9.00 4.65 -1.80
C TYR A 150 -8.66 4.45 -3.29
N SER A 151 -7.50 3.89 -3.59
CA SER A 151 -7.11 3.52 -4.95
C SER A 151 -8.04 2.45 -5.52
N PHE A 152 -8.38 1.45 -4.71
CA PHE A 152 -9.28 0.36 -5.07
C PHE A 152 -10.71 0.84 -5.33
N SER A 153 -11.33 1.61 -4.43
CA SER A 153 -12.76 1.94 -4.46
C SER A 153 -13.07 3.33 -5.01
N GLY A 154 -12.09 4.25 -5.00
CA GLY A 154 -12.30 5.67 -5.29
C GLY A 154 -12.95 6.44 -4.14
N VAL A 155 -13.25 5.77 -3.02
CA VAL A 155 -13.90 6.36 -1.84
C VAL A 155 -12.94 6.27 -0.66
N TYR A 156 -12.68 7.41 -0.02
CA TYR A 156 -11.86 7.40 1.18
C TYR A 156 -12.64 6.83 2.36
N LYS A 157 -12.04 5.84 3.03
CA LYS A 157 -12.50 5.31 4.31
C LYS A 157 -11.31 5.11 5.22
N LYS A 158 -11.54 5.43 6.50
CA LYS A 158 -10.60 5.15 7.58
C LYS A 158 -10.81 3.73 8.06
N PHE A 159 -9.73 2.98 8.27
CA PHE A 159 -9.78 1.60 8.76
C PHE A 159 -9.68 1.62 10.29
N GLU A 160 -10.82 1.59 10.96
CA GLU A 160 -10.87 1.77 12.41
C GLU A 160 -10.23 0.59 13.16
N ILE A 161 -10.19 -0.61 12.55
CA ILE A 161 -9.61 -1.81 13.17
C ILE A 161 -8.09 -1.70 13.35
N LEU A 162 -7.42 -0.82 12.60
CA LEU A 162 -5.96 -0.73 12.59
C LEU A 162 -5.41 0.25 13.64
N GLY A 163 -6.13 1.32 13.96
CA GLY A 163 -5.58 2.39 14.81
C GLY A 163 -4.19 2.87 14.33
N ASP A 164 -3.17 2.72 15.19
CA ASP A 164 -1.76 3.04 14.90
C ASP A 164 -0.92 1.80 14.50
N ASP A 165 -1.55 0.65 14.30
CA ASP A 165 -0.86 -0.60 13.99
C ASP A 165 -0.29 -0.61 12.56
N LYS A 166 0.68 -1.49 12.37
CA LYS A 166 1.29 -1.78 11.07
C LYS A 166 0.88 -3.18 10.61
N ILE A 167 0.65 -3.32 9.32
CA ILE A 167 0.41 -4.61 8.68
C ILE A 167 1.73 -5.18 8.21
N ASP A 168 2.02 -6.42 8.62
CA ASP A 168 3.12 -7.23 8.12
C ASP A 168 2.71 -7.85 6.78
N VAL A 169 3.32 -7.40 5.69
CA VAL A 169 3.00 -7.87 4.32
C VAL A 169 3.55 -9.29 4.12
N ASP A 170 4.62 -9.65 4.82
CA ASP A 170 5.28 -10.96 4.76
C ASP A 170 4.62 -12.03 5.65
N ASN A 171 3.51 -11.69 6.31
CA ASN A 171 2.64 -12.64 7.00
C ASN A 171 1.38 -12.92 6.17
N PRO A 172 1.50 -13.54 4.98
CA PRO A 172 0.36 -13.69 4.11
C PRO A 172 -0.63 -14.67 4.72
N SER A 173 -1.88 -14.28 4.66
CA SER A 173 -2.98 -14.99 5.27
C SER A 173 -3.83 -15.72 4.22
N SER A 174 -3.62 -15.45 2.93
CA SER A 174 -4.38 -16.01 1.81
C SER A 174 -3.88 -17.39 1.34
N GLY A 175 -4.78 -18.16 0.72
CA GLY A 175 -4.45 -19.42 0.05
C GLY A 175 -3.87 -19.22 -1.36
N PHE A 176 -3.43 -20.31 -2.00
CA PHE A 176 -2.86 -20.33 -3.36
C PHE A 176 -3.91 -20.23 -4.49
N LEU A 177 -5.01 -19.49 -4.27
CA LEU A 177 -6.05 -19.28 -5.28
C LEU A 177 -5.66 -18.12 -6.19
N TYR A 178 -5.96 -18.25 -7.47
CA TYR A 178 -5.69 -17.23 -8.47
C TYR A 178 -6.74 -17.26 -9.58
N ALA A 179 -6.81 -16.17 -10.34
CA ALA A 179 -7.58 -16.09 -11.57
C ALA A 179 -6.72 -15.48 -12.69
N ASN A 180 -7.08 -15.76 -13.93
CA ASN A 180 -6.50 -15.13 -15.11
C ASN A 180 -7.61 -14.60 -16.01
N ILE A 181 -7.47 -13.36 -16.50
CA ILE A 181 -8.36 -12.82 -17.52
C ILE A 181 -8.05 -13.51 -18.85
N LYS A 182 -9.05 -14.23 -19.39
CA LYS A 182 -8.99 -14.88 -20.71
C LYS A 182 -9.33 -13.91 -21.82
N SER A 183 -10.33 -13.06 -21.59
CA SER A 183 -10.80 -12.07 -22.54
C SER A 183 -11.56 -10.96 -21.81
N TYR A 184 -11.61 -9.79 -22.45
CA TYR A 184 -12.47 -8.70 -22.00
C TYR A 184 -12.94 -7.86 -23.18
N GLU A 185 -14.10 -7.24 -23.01
CA GLU A 185 -14.60 -6.15 -23.84
C GLU A 185 -14.76 -4.91 -22.98
N SER A 186 -14.50 -3.74 -23.56
CA SER A 186 -14.53 -2.46 -22.84
C SER A 186 -15.28 -1.39 -23.62
N GLU A 187 -16.02 -0.54 -22.91
CA GLU A 187 -16.68 0.64 -23.44
C GLU A 187 -16.40 1.84 -22.52
N SER A 188 -15.82 2.91 -23.07
CA SER A 188 -15.60 4.15 -22.32
C SER A 188 -16.85 5.04 -22.34
N LYS A 189 -17.33 5.43 -21.16
CA LYS A 189 -18.49 6.31 -20.95
C LYS A 189 -18.08 7.50 -20.08
N GLY A 190 -17.50 8.52 -20.72
CA GLY A 190 -17.00 9.70 -20.00
C GLY A 190 -15.83 9.34 -19.09
N ASN A 191 -16.08 9.40 -17.77
CA ASN A 191 -15.09 9.05 -16.74
C ASN A 191 -15.14 7.57 -16.33
N GLU A 192 -16.13 6.82 -16.82
CA GLU A 192 -16.30 5.41 -16.52
C GLU A 192 -15.79 4.52 -17.66
N ILE A 193 -15.27 3.34 -17.31
CA ILE A 193 -15.01 2.24 -18.23
C ILE A 193 -15.89 1.07 -17.79
N VAL A 194 -16.78 0.63 -18.69
CA VAL A 194 -17.60 -0.57 -18.46
C VAL A 194 -16.90 -1.75 -19.11
N LEU A 195 -16.63 -2.78 -18.34
CA LEU A 195 -15.96 -4.01 -18.77
C LEU A 195 -16.89 -5.22 -18.63
N ASN A 196 -16.82 -6.11 -19.60
CA ASN A 196 -17.23 -7.50 -19.44
C ASN A 196 -15.99 -8.36 -19.59
N ALA A 197 -15.63 -9.11 -18.55
CA ALA A 197 -14.44 -9.95 -18.55
C ALA A 197 -14.82 -11.42 -18.31
N LEU A 198 -14.01 -12.32 -18.86
CA LEU A 198 -14.05 -13.75 -18.57
C LEU A 198 -12.75 -14.14 -17.85
N PHE A 199 -12.90 -14.72 -16.68
CA PHE A 199 -11.80 -15.20 -15.83
C PHE A 199 -11.73 -16.71 -15.87
N GLU A 200 -10.52 -17.26 -15.86
CA GLU A 200 -10.24 -18.66 -15.56
C GLU A 200 -9.66 -18.74 -14.15
N LEU A 201 -10.32 -19.48 -13.25
CA LEU A 201 -9.89 -19.66 -11.87
C LEU A 201 -8.87 -20.80 -11.76
N SER A 202 -8.19 -20.88 -10.62
CA SER A 202 -7.14 -21.88 -10.34
C SER A 202 -7.61 -23.34 -10.43
N ASP A 203 -8.91 -23.60 -10.30
CA ASP A 203 -9.52 -24.93 -10.46
C ASP A 203 -9.90 -25.26 -11.92
N GLY A 204 -9.63 -24.34 -12.85
CA GLY A 204 -9.97 -24.43 -14.26
C GLY A 204 -11.41 -24.07 -14.60
N SER A 205 -12.21 -23.63 -13.62
CA SER A 205 -13.54 -23.09 -13.88
C SER A 205 -13.46 -21.70 -14.51
N GLU A 206 -14.50 -21.34 -15.25
CA GLU A 206 -14.61 -20.02 -15.86
C GLU A 206 -15.72 -19.21 -15.17
N GLU A 207 -15.44 -17.94 -14.93
CA GLU A 207 -16.38 -16.99 -14.32
C GLU A 207 -16.42 -15.70 -15.12
N ALA A 208 -17.61 -15.27 -15.54
CA ALA A 208 -17.79 -14.00 -16.22
C ALA A 208 -18.13 -12.91 -15.21
N ALA A 209 -17.63 -11.69 -15.39
CA ALA A 209 -17.98 -10.56 -14.54
C ALA A 209 -18.33 -9.30 -15.35
N GLY A 210 -19.26 -8.51 -14.82
CA GLY A 210 -19.48 -7.12 -15.20
C GLY A 210 -18.73 -6.20 -14.24
N ILE A 211 -17.94 -5.28 -14.77
CA ILE A 211 -17.08 -4.41 -13.95
C ILE A 211 -17.26 -2.97 -14.43
N VAL A 212 -17.35 -2.03 -13.49
CA VAL A 212 -17.36 -0.59 -13.79
C VAL A 212 -16.16 0.02 -13.09
N LEU A 213 -15.27 0.62 -13.88
CA LEU A 213 -14.14 1.38 -13.40
C LEU A 213 -14.41 2.87 -13.52
N VAL A 214 -13.84 3.67 -12.64
CA VAL A 214 -13.84 5.14 -12.69
C VAL A 214 -12.39 5.62 -12.76
N LYS A 215 -12.14 6.64 -13.57
CA LYS A 215 -10.83 7.32 -13.58
C LYS A 215 -10.53 7.92 -12.20
N ASN A 216 -9.47 7.42 -11.57
CA ASN A 216 -8.89 7.97 -10.35
C ASN A 216 -7.40 8.18 -10.61
N PRO A 217 -6.96 9.39 -11.00
CA PRO A 217 -5.58 9.62 -11.42
C PRO A 217 -4.55 9.36 -10.32
N TYR A 218 -4.96 9.24 -9.06
CA TYR A 218 -4.07 8.93 -7.94
C TYR A 218 -4.13 7.47 -7.50
N SER A 219 -4.85 6.62 -8.21
CA SER A 219 -4.93 5.19 -7.87
C SER A 219 -3.62 4.47 -8.19
N CYS A 220 -3.16 3.62 -7.25
CA CYS A 220 -2.10 2.66 -7.48
C CYS A 220 -2.47 1.51 -8.44
N PHE A 221 -3.72 1.46 -8.94
CA PHE A 221 -4.17 0.47 -9.92
C PHE A 221 -4.30 1.14 -11.29
N ASP A 222 -3.16 1.57 -11.83
CA ASP A 222 -3.02 2.21 -13.15
C ASP A 222 -3.94 3.43 -13.37
N GLY A 223 -4.24 4.18 -12.31
CA GLY A 223 -5.10 5.35 -12.38
C GLY A 223 -6.61 5.03 -12.48
N TYR A 224 -7.04 3.83 -12.10
CA TYR A 224 -8.46 3.47 -12.05
C TYR A 224 -8.87 2.96 -10.67
N SER A 225 -10.11 3.23 -10.31
CA SER A 225 -10.77 2.63 -9.16
C SER A 225 -11.97 1.80 -9.62
N VAL A 226 -12.27 0.73 -8.90
CA VAL A 226 -13.43 -0.11 -9.12
C VAL A 226 -14.63 0.54 -8.44
N LYS A 227 -15.64 0.87 -9.23
CA LYS A 227 -16.95 1.33 -8.72
C LYS A 227 -17.87 0.16 -8.43
N SER A 228 -17.84 -0.85 -9.29
CA SER A 228 -18.57 -2.09 -9.04
C SER A 228 -17.94 -3.30 -9.73
N PHE A 229 -18.07 -4.46 -9.10
CA PHE A 229 -17.69 -5.76 -9.67
C PHE A 229 -18.81 -6.75 -9.39
N LYS A 230 -19.25 -7.49 -10.42
CA LYS A 230 -20.31 -8.49 -10.26
C LYS A 230 -20.03 -9.73 -11.09
N ALA A 231 -19.78 -10.84 -10.41
CA ALA A 231 -19.72 -12.17 -11.02
C ALA A 231 -21.11 -12.59 -11.54
N LYS A 232 -21.13 -13.36 -12.64
CA LYS A 232 -22.34 -13.78 -13.35
C LYS A 232 -22.64 -15.26 -13.19
#